data_AF-A0A7Y0PWN7-F1
#
_entry.id   AF-A0A7Y0PWN7-F1
#
_cell.length_a   1.000
_cell.length_b   1.000
_cell.length_c   1.000
_cell.angle_alpha   90.00
_cell.angle_beta   90.00
_cell.angle_gamma   90.00
#
_symmetry.space_group_name_H-M   'P 1'
#
loop_
_entity.id
_entity.type
_entity.pdbx_description
1 polymer ?
#
loop_
_entity_poly.entity_id
_entity_poly.type
_entity_poly.pdbx_seq_one_letter_code
_entity_poly.pdbx_strand_id
1 'polypeptide(L)'
;MTEQDQRGQHGPGTGSARRGEPTHPDAGSRSHHDEAGRPSGSPYVQSGRDEAGRPQPAVPHEGLLGRIASAVIAGQSVVLAVVAVAGYVVGSGQGFTGRSDATFLALRLNPAHSTILLVWAVLGVVALSRRKFLRAYTAIQAVGFLLLFAFGTAFSVATTDSTPLDLNTPDHVLHGVLFLLGFITMMISSARIVEPPPGPDPYPDAVEDDPTEVTRPAGHSPGDPRGA
;
A
#
# COMPACT_ATOMS: atom_id res chain seq x y z
N MET A 1 13.31 -40.54 17.96
CA MET A 1 12.13 -40.57 18.85
C MET A 1 11.68 -39.13 18.99
N THR A 2 10.69 -38.63 18.24
CA THR A 2 9.39 -39.26 17.95
C THR A 2 8.88 -38.82 16.58
N GLU A 3 8.52 -39.78 15.74
CA GLU A 3 7.71 -39.65 14.53
C GLU A 3 6.24 -39.40 14.91
N GLN A 4 5.56 -38.52 14.16
CA GLN A 4 4.11 -38.46 13.94
C GLN A 4 3.98 -37.75 12.59
N ASP A 5 3.87 -38.41 11.44
CA ASP A 5 2.84 -39.34 10.94
C ASP A 5 1.40 -38.94 11.28
N GLN A 6 0.79 -38.18 10.37
CA GLN A 6 -0.66 -38.16 10.18
C GLN A 6 -0.96 -38.00 8.69
N ARG A 7 -1.07 -39.17 8.05
CA ARG A 7 -1.74 -39.38 6.77
C ARG A 7 -3.26 -39.23 6.92
N GLY A 8 -3.86 -38.69 5.86
CA GLY A 8 -5.17 -39.12 5.37
C GLY A 8 -6.34 -38.21 5.75
N GLN A 9 -7.07 -37.71 4.75
CA GLN A 9 -8.20 -38.47 4.19
C GLN A 9 -8.77 -37.78 2.94
N HIS A 10 -8.85 -38.56 1.88
CA HIS A 10 -9.66 -38.30 0.70
C HIS A 10 -11.16 -38.33 1.06
N GLY A 11 -11.94 -37.43 0.47
CA GLY A 11 -13.39 -37.55 0.38
C GLY A 11 -13.85 -37.23 -1.05
N PRO A 12 -14.35 -38.21 -1.84
CA PRO A 12 -15.03 -37.95 -3.10
C PRO A 12 -16.53 -37.73 -2.82
N GLY A 13 -16.94 -36.47 -2.79
CA GLY A 13 -18.33 -36.06 -2.56
C GLY A 13 -19.13 -35.87 -3.84
N THR A 14 -19.74 -36.98 -4.28
CA THR A 14 -21.09 -37.09 -4.87
C THR A 14 -21.70 -35.89 -5.59
N GLY A 15 -21.93 -36.06 -6.89
CA GLY A 15 -22.80 -35.23 -7.69
C GLY A 15 -24.26 -35.25 -7.21
N SER A 16 -24.91 -34.09 -7.35
CA SER A 16 -26.37 -33.99 -7.36
C SER A 16 -26.77 -33.25 -8.62
N ALA A 17 -27.34 -34.01 -9.55
CA ALA A 17 -27.99 -33.49 -10.74
C ALA A 17 -29.18 -32.62 -10.31
N ARG A 18 -29.06 -31.29 -10.44
CA ARG A 18 -30.23 -30.40 -10.38
C ARG A 18 -30.90 -30.39 -11.74
N ARG A 19 -31.84 -31.33 -11.85
CA ARG A 19 -32.99 -31.36 -12.74
C ARG A 19 -33.81 -30.08 -12.54
N GLY A 20 -33.88 -29.23 -13.55
CA GLY A 20 -34.65 -27.99 -13.51
C GLY A 20 -34.26 -27.04 -14.64
N GLU A 21 -34.31 -27.53 -15.88
CA GLU A 21 -34.15 -26.72 -17.08
C GLU A 21 -35.55 -26.24 -17.51
N PRO A 22 -35.91 -24.96 -17.30
CA PRO A 22 -37.13 -24.41 -17.87
C PRO A 22 -36.98 -24.32 -19.38
N THR A 23 -37.86 -25.03 -20.08
CA THR A 23 -38.06 -24.96 -21.51
C THR A 23 -38.30 -23.51 -21.94
N HIS A 24 -37.39 -23.06 -22.79
CA HIS A 24 -37.37 -21.79 -23.51
C HIS A 24 -38.64 -21.63 -24.37
N PRO A 25 -39.50 -20.61 -24.12
CA PRO A 25 -40.48 -20.17 -25.10
C PRO A 25 -39.86 -19.11 -26.02
N ASP A 26 -40.11 -19.27 -27.31
CA ASP A 26 -40.20 -18.27 -28.39
C ASP A 26 -39.15 -17.13 -28.42
N ALA A 27 -38.17 -17.15 -29.33
CA ALA A 27 -38.35 -16.85 -30.76
C ALA A 27 -39.12 -15.54 -31.00
N GLY A 28 -38.43 -14.41 -30.97
CA GLY A 28 -39.01 -13.15 -31.47
C GLY A 28 -38.52 -11.83 -30.89
N SER A 29 -37.36 -11.76 -30.22
CA SER A 29 -36.76 -10.47 -29.87
C SER A 29 -35.58 -10.22 -30.80
N ARG A 30 -35.79 -9.37 -31.81
CA ARG A 30 -34.70 -8.85 -32.64
C ARG A 30 -33.78 -8.08 -31.72
N SER A 31 -32.59 -8.64 -31.50
CA SER A 31 -31.45 -7.97 -30.89
C SER A 31 -31.21 -6.68 -31.65
N HIS A 32 -31.68 -5.56 -31.12
CA HIS A 32 -31.21 -4.25 -31.54
C HIS A 32 -29.74 -4.19 -31.13
N HIS A 33 -28.86 -4.52 -32.07
CA HIS A 33 -27.47 -4.15 -32.00
C HIS A 33 -27.43 -2.63 -32.15
N ASP A 34 -27.13 -1.93 -31.08
CA ASP A 34 -26.65 -0.56 -31.11
C ASP A 34 -25.43 -0.50 -32.06
N GLU A 35 -25.26 0.60 -32.80
CA GLU A 35 -24.24 0.79 -33.86
C GLU A 35 -22.78 0.51 -33.42
N ALA A 36 -22.54 0.29 -32.14
CA ALA A 36 -21.27 -0.14 -31.57
C ALA A 36 -21.08 -1.68 -31.45
N GLY A 37 -22.04 -2.49 -31.90
CA GLY A 37 -21.91 -3.96 -31.98
C GLY A 37 -21.88 -4.69 -30.63
N ARG A 38 -22.46 -4.12 -29.56
CA ARG A 38 -22.44 -4.76 -28.24
C ARG A 38 -23.70 -5.62 -27.99
N PRO A 39 -23.57 -6.85 -27.45
CA PRO A 39 -24.72 -7.65 -27.04
C PRO A 39 -25.38 -7.06 -25.79
N SER A 40 -26.68 -6.74 -25.90
CA SER A 40 -27.48 -6.01 -24.90
C SER A 40 -27.85 -6.80 -23.62
N GLY A 41 -27.08 -7.82 -23.24
CA GLY A 41 -27.46 -8.75 -22.16
C GLY A 41 -26.34 -9.16 -21.22
N SER A 42 -25.13 -8.59 -21.32
CA SER A 42 -24.02 -9.02 -20.48
C SER A 42 -23.97 -8.24 -19.16
N PRO A 43 -24.07 -8.89 -17.98
CA PRO A 43 -24.10 -8.25 -16.67
C PRO A 43 -22.70 -7.83 -16.18
N TYR A 44 -21.72 -7.70 -17.07
CA TYR A 44 -20.40 -7.21 -16.69
C TYR A 44 -20.43 -5.69 -16.54
N VAL A 45 -20.64 -5.25 -15.30
CA VAL A 45 -20.37 -3.88 -14.88
C VAL A 45 -18.90 -3.60 -15.19
N GLN A 46 -18.65 -2.64 -16.08
CA GLN A 46 -17.32 -2.22 -16.47
C GLN A 46 -16.53 -1.85 -15.20
N SER A 47 -15.40 -2.51 -14.94
CA SER A 47 -14.61 -2.28 -13.73
C SER A 47 -14.27 -0.79 -13.60
N GLY A 48 -14.54 -0.22 -12.42
CA GLY A 48 -14.38 1.22 -12.18
C GLY A 48 -15.59 2.09 -12.54
N ARG A 49 -16.75 1.51 -12.89
CA ARG A 49 -18.03 2.22 -12.94
C ARG A 49 -19.05 1.59 -12.00
N ASP A 50 -19.90 2.42 -11.40
CA ASP A 50 -21.03 1.95 -10.59
C ASP A 50 -22.13 1.35 -11.47
N GLU A 51 -23.18 0.80 -10.85
CA GLU A 51 -24.34 0.21 -11.53
C GLU A 51 -25.08 1.22 -12.43
N ALA A 52 -24.87 2.52 -12.22
CA ALA A 52 -25.42 3.58 -13.05
C ALA A 52 -24.44 4.04 -14.17
N GLY A 53 -23.33 3.33 -14.37
CA GLY A 53 -22.30 3.65 -15.36
C GLY A 53 -21.45 4.87 -15.02
N ARG A 54 -21.56 5.43 -13.81
CA ARG A 54 -20.74 6.57 -13.38
C ARG A 54 -19.38 6.06 -12.95
N PRO A 55 -18.28 6.77 -13.26
CA PRO A 55 -16.95 6.39 -12.78
C PRO A 55 -16.99 6.29 -11.26
N GLN A 56 -16.78 5.09 -10.74
CA GLN A 56 -16.68 4.85 -9.32
C GLN A 56 -15.35 5.46 -8.91
N PRO A 57 -15.31 6.47 -8.03
CA PRO A 57 -14.05 7.01 -7.55
C PRO A 57 -13.28 5.82 -6.97
N ALA A 58 -12.10 5.54 -7.51
CA ALA A 58 -11.24 4.48 -7.00
C ALA A 58 -11.10 4.70 -5.51
N VAL A 59 -11.83 3.90 -4.72
CA VAL A 59 -11.80 4.03 -3.27
C VAL A 59 -10.35 3.76 -2.95
N PRO A 60 -9.59 4.73 -2.38
CA PRO A 60 -8.22 4.48 -2.03
C PRO A 60 -8.29 3.37 -1.01
N HIS A 61 -8.06 2.13 -1.43
CA HIS A 61 -7.68 1.09 -0.51
C HIS A 61 -6.39 1.67 0.04
N GLU A 62 -6.46 2.23 1.25
CA GLU A 62 -5.28 2.38 2.07
C GLU A 62 -4.79 0.95 2.24
N GLY A 63 -3.97 0.52 1.28
CA GLY A 63 -3.45 -0.83 1.23
C GLY A 63 -2.78 -1.10 2.57
N LEU A 64 -2.65 -2.36 2.93
CA LEU A 64 -1.98 -2.81 4.16
C LEU A 64 -0.74 -1.95 4.50
N LEU A 65 0.06 -1.62 3.49
CA LEU A 65 1.23 -0.75 3.54
C LEU A 65 0.97 0.67 4.07
N GLY A 66 -0.10 1.33 3.65
CA GLY A 66 -0.48 2.66 4.14
C GLY A 66 -0.85 2.62 5.63
N ARG A 67 -1.57 1.58 6.06
CA ARG A 67 -1.91 1.37 7.47
C ARG A 67 -0.67 1.08 8.33
N ILE A 68 0.25 0.26 7.82
CA ILE A 68 1.53 -0.02 8.47
C ILE A 68 2.33 1.29 8.64
N ALA A 69 2.44 2.10 7.58
CA ALA A 69 3.16 3.38 7.67
C ALA A 69 2.55 4.32 8.71
N SER A 70 1.22 4.47 8.73
CA SER A 70 0.52 5.27 9.74
C SER A 70 0.72 4.72 11.16
N ALA A 71 0.64 3.40 11.35
CA ALA A 71 0.85 2.75 12.65
C ALA A 71 2.28 2.93 13.16
N VAL A 72 3.27 2.84 12.27
CA VAL A 72 4.69 3.07 12.61
C VAL A 72 4.90 4.52 13.09
N ILE A 73 4.36 5.51 12.37
CA ILE A 73 4.49 6.91 12.77
C ILE A 73 3.73 7.20 14.07
N ALA A 74 2.54 6.63 14.26
CA ALA A 74 1.81 6.74 15.52
C ALA A 74 2.61 6.17 16.70
N GLY A 75 3.16 4.95 16.56
CA GLY A 75 3.99 4.32 17.57
C GLY A 75 5.24 5.13 17.90
N GLN A 76 5.95 5.61 16.86
CA GLN A 76 7.11 6.49 17.03
C GLN A 76 6.74 7.77 17.81
N SER A 77 5.66 8.45 17.44
CA SER A 77 5.21 9.67 18.13
C SER A 77 4.94 9.42 19.62
N VAL A 78 4.33 8.29 19.97
CA VAL A 78 4.09 7.93 21.39
C VAL A 78 5.42 7.72 22.11
N VAL A 79 6.35 6.95 21.53
CA VAL A 79 7.66 6.70 22.15
C VAL A 79 8.42 8.02 22.35
N LEU A 80 8.47 8.89 21.33
CA LEU A 80 9.14 10.18 21.43
C LEU A 80 8.52 11.09 22.50
N ALA A 81 7.19 11.10 22.63
CA ALA A 81 6.50 11.85 23.67
C ALA A 81 6.83 11.33 25.08
N VAL A 82 6.87 10.00 25.26
CA VAL A 82 7.23 9.39 26.55
C VAL A 82 8.68 9.73 26.93
N VAL A 83 9.62 9.60 25.99
CA VAL A 83 11.02 9.95 26.21
C VAL A 83 11.18 11.44 26.53
N ALA A 84 10.46 12.32 25.82
CA ALA A 84 10.48 13.75 26.08
C ALA A 84 9.98 14.10 27.49
N VAL A 85 8.84 13.54 27.90
CA VAL A 85 8.28 13.75 29.24
C VAL A 85 9.23 13.22 30.31
N ALA A 86 9.78 12.02 30.12
CA ALA A 86 10.78 11.46 31.03
C ALA A 86 12.02 12.35 31.13
N GLY A 87 12.48 12.93 30.02
CA GLY A 87 13.58 13.89 29.99
C GLY A 87 13.33 15.15 30.81
N TYR A 88 12.12 15.70 30.80
CA TYR A 88 11.75 16.82 31.68
C TYR A 88 11.72 16.44 33.16
N VAL A 89 11.26 15.22 33.48
CA VAL A 89 11.21 14.73 34.87
C VAL A 89 12.63 14.50 35.40
N VAL A 90 13.46 13.79 34.63
CA VAL A 90 14.83 13.42 35.01
C VAL A 90 15.77 14.63 34.98
N GLY A 91 15.60 15.54 34.02
CA GLY A 91 16.35 16.79 33.90
C GLY A 91 15.79 17.96 34.71
N SER A 92 14.84 17.71 35.61
CA SER A 92 14.25 18.78 36.44
C SER A 92 15.32 19.44 37.32
N GLY A 93 15.35 20.77 37.34
CA GLY A 93 16.36 21.55 38.06
C GLY A 93 17.68 21.78 37.32
N GLN A 94 17.84 21.24 36.11
CA GLN A 94 18.99 21.51 35.25
C GLN A 94 18.77 22.75 34.37
N GLY A 95 19.86 23.38 33.91
CA GLY A 95 19.79 24.45 32.90
C GLY A 95 19.20 23.94 31.58
N PHE A 96 18.53 24.80 30.81
CA PHE A 96 17.81 24.40 29.60
C PHE A 96 18.70 23.69 28.56
N THR A 97 19.93 24.19 28.38
CA THR A 97 20.98 23.57 27.55
C THR A 97 22.12 23.03 28.42
N GLY A 98 21.86 22.80 29.71
CA GLY A 98 22.86 22.30 30.65
C GLY A 98 23.25 20.86 30.35
N ARG A 99 24.43 20.47 30.82
CA ARG A 99 24.91 19.09 30.77
C ARG A 99 24.23 18.29 31.87
N SER A 100 23.60 17.17 31.50
CA SER A 100 22.87 16.30 32.42
C SER A 100 23.61 15.00 32.63
N ASP A 101 23.92 14.65 33.88
CA ASP A 101 24.47 13.33 34.22
C ASP A 101 23.37 12.27 34.33
N ALA A 102 22.11 12.70 34.39
CA ALA A 102 20.98 11.81 34.51
C ALA A 102 20.59 11.28 33.12
N THR A 103 20.35 9.97 33.05
CA THR A 103 20.01 9.29 31.79
C THR A 103 18.66 8.58 31.89
N PHE A 104 17.95 8.53 30.76
CA PHE A 104 16.74 7.73 30.60
C PHE A 104 16.89 6.85 29.37
N LEU A 105 16.79 5.52 29.53
CA LEU A 105 17.11 4.56 28.47
C LEU A 105 18.53 4.77 27.88
N ALA A 106 19.49 5.11 28.74
CA ALA A 106 20.85 5.50 28.38
C ALA A 106 20.99 6.80 27.55
N LEU A 107 19.90 7.52 27.26
CA LEU A 107 19.93 8.82 26.59
C LEU A 107 20.21 9.93 27.61
N ARG A 108 21.10 10.86 27.27
CA ARG A 108 21.29 12.09 28.05
C ARG A 108 20.27 13.11 27.58
N LEU A 109 19.35 13.46 28.47
CA LEU A 109 18.25 14.36 28.15
C LEU A 109 18.40 15.63 28.97
N ASN A 110 18.56 16.75 28.27
CA ASN A 110 18.34 18.08 28.83
C ASN A 110 16.96 18.62 28.40
N PRO A 111 16.46 19.69 29.02
CA PRO A 111 15.17 20.26 28.67
C PRO A 111 15.07 20.70 27.20
N ALA A 112 16.16 21.20 26.60
CA ALA A 112 16.19 21.56 25.18
C ALA A 112 15.96 20.34 24.27
N HIS A 113 16.68 19.25 24.49
CA HIS A 113 16.55 18.02 23.72
C HIS A 113 15.15 17.41 23.90
N SER A 114 14.64 17.41 25.14
CA SER A 114 13.28 16.96 25.45
C SER A 114 12.21 17.77 24.70
N THR A 115 12.41 19.09 24.58
CA THR A 115 11.52 19.98 23.81
C THR A 115 11.50 19.58 22.32
N ILE A 116 12.68 19.32 21.74
CA ILE A 116 12.80 18.92 20.33
C ILE A 116 12.09 17.58 20.08
N LEU A 117 12.30 16.58 20.95
CA LEU A 117 11.63 15.28 20.85
C LEU A 117 10.10 15.43 20.97
N LEU A 118 9.61 16.29 21.86
CA LEU A 118 8.19 16.57 22.01
C LEU A 118 7.60 17.25 20.76
N VAL A 119 8.29 18.25 20.20
CA VAL A 119 7.86 18.90 18.95
C VAL A 119 7.79 17.88 17.81
N TRP A 120 8.79 17.00 17.69
CA TRP A 120 8.78 15.92 16.71
C TRP A 120 7.62 14.95 16.92
N ALA A 121 7.33 14.57 18.16
CA ALA A 121 6.19 13.71 18.48
C ALA A 121 4.86 14.34 18.02
N VAL A 122 4.64 15.61 18.34
CA VAL A 122 3.44 16.38 17.96
C VAL A 122 3.32 16.51 16.44
N LEU A 123 4.42 16.85 15.74
CA LEU A 123 4.44 16.92 14.29
C LEU A 123 4.09 15.57 13.65
N GLY A 124 4.57 14.45 14.23
CA GLY A 124 4.21 13.12 13.77
C GLY A 124 2.72 12.83 13.91
N VAL A 125 2.08 13.22 15.02
CA VAL A 125 0.63 13.09 15.21
C VAL A 125 -0.13 13.95 14.18
N VAL A 126 0.29 15.20 13.97
CA VAL A 126 -0.31 16.09 12.96
C VAL A 126 -0.17 15.50 11.56
N ALA A 127 0.95 14.85 11.26
CA ALA A 127 1.23 14.24 9.96
C ALA A 127 0.27 13.09 9.62
N LEU A 128 -0.31 12.42 10.62
CA LEU A 128 -1.32 11.38 10.43
C LEU A 128 -2.66 11.90 9.90
N SER A 129 -2.93 13.21 9.98
CA SER A 129 -4.19 13.79 9.52
C SER A 129 -4.38 13.78 8.00
N ARG A 130 -3.28 13.83 7.23
CA ARG A 130 -3.31 13.92 5.77
C ARG A 130 -2.09 13.24 5.16
N ARG A 131 -2.30 12.41 4.13
CA ARG A 131 -1.21 11.72 3.40
C ARG A 131 -0.13 12.67 2.87
N LYS A 132 -0.47 13.91 2.48
CA LYS A 132 0.50 14.93 2.07
C LYS A 132 1.44 15.30 3.22
N PHE A 133 0.92 15.47 4.43
CA PHE A 133 1.72 15.79 5.60
C PHE A 133 2.55 14.59 6.06
N LEU A 134 2.00 13.38 6.02
CA LEU A 134 2.75 12.16 6.29
C LEU A 134 4.01 12.06 5.41
N ARG A 135 3.86 12.24 4.09
CA ARG A 135 4.99 12.19 3.14
C ARG A 135 6.03 13.27 3.44
N ALA A 136 5.59 14.51 3.68
CA ALA A 136 6.49 15.61 3.99
C ALA A 136 7.24 15.35 5.32
N TYR A 137 6.53 14.92 6.35
CA TYR A 137 7.09 14.57 7.65
C TYR A 137 8.14 13.47 7.54
N THR A 138 7.84 12.36 6.86
CA THR A 138 8.79 11.24 6.70
C THR A 138 10.02 11.64 5.89
N ALA A 139 9.87 12.54 4.91
CA ALA A 139 10.98 13.05 4.12
C ALA A 139 11.89 13.97 4.94
N ILE A 140 11.30 14.93 5.67
CA ILE A 140 12.04 15.84 6.56
C ILE A 140 12.71 15.03 7.68
N GLN A 141 12.02 14.03 8.24
CA GLN A 141 12.57 13.12 9.23
C GLN A 141 13.79 12.38 8.66
N ALA A 142 13.67 11.74 7.50
CA ALA A 142 14.78 11.02 6.89
C ALA A 142 16.00 11.93 6.68
N VAL A 143 15.82 13.09 6.06
CA VAL A 143 16.94 14.01 5.80
C VAL A 143 17.50 14.59 7.10
N GLY A 144 16.65 15.08 8.00
CA GLY A 144 17.06 15.71 9.24
C GLY A 144 17.82 14.76 10.16
N PHE A 145 17.27 13.57 10.41
CA PHE A 145 17.93 12.59 11.28
C PHE A 145 19.17 11.96 10.65
N LEU A 146 19.26 11.88 9.31
CA LEU A 146 20.50 11.51 8.63
C LEU A 146 21.61 12.54 8.87
N LEU A 147 21.29 13.83 8.75
CA LEU A 147 22.25 14.90 9.01
C LEU A 147 22.69 14.91 10.48
N LEU A 148 21.75 14.76 11.42
CA LEU A 148 22.08 14.70 12.85
C LEU A 148 22.94 13.46 13.18
N PHE A 149 22.64 12.31 12.57
CA PHE A 149 23.45 11.10 12.71
C PHE A 149 24.87 11.30 12.17
N ALA A 150 25.02 11.80 10.94
CA ALA A 150 26.31 12.04 10.30
C ALA A 150 27.13 13.10 11.05
N PHE A 151 26.50 14.20 11.46
CA PHE A 151 27.15 15.24 12.26
C PHE A 151 27.57 14.72 13.63
N GLY A 152 26.66 14.04 14.33
CA GLY A 152 26.92 13.51 15.68
C GLY A 152 28.03 12.47 15.70
N THR A 153 28.03 11.55 14.73
CA THR A 153 29.08 10.54 14.57
C THR A 153 30.43 11.18 14.24
N ALA A 154 30.47 12.12 13.28
CA ALA A 154 31.69 12.85 12.94
C ALA A 154 32.24 13.68 14.13
N PHE A 155 31.36 14.37 14.86
CA PHE A 155 31.74 15.18 16.01
C PHE A 155 32.26 14.33 17.17
N SER A 156 31.61 13.20 17.45
CA SER A 156 32.05 12.23 18.46
C SER A 156 33.46 11.70 18.18
N VAL A 157 33.77 11.44 16.92
CA VAL A 157 35.11 11.00 16.50
C VAL A 157 36.14 12.13 16.64
N ALA A 158 35.74 13.38 16.39
CA ALA A 158 36.66 14.51 16.31
C ALA A 158 36.99 15.20 17.64
N THR A 159 36.08 15.25 18.61
CA THR A 159 36.20 16.23 19.71
C THR A 159 36.13 15.67 21.13
N THR A 160 35.75 14.41 21.36
CA THR A 160 35.49 13.83 22.72
C THR A 160 34.50 14.61 23.62
N ASP A 161 34.03 15.78 23.18
CA ASP A 161 33.15 16.68 23.89
C ASP A 161 31.68 16.43 23.55
N SER A 162 30.80 16.93 24.42
CA SER A 162 29.35 16.92 24.20
C SER A 162 28.92 18.14 23.37
N THR A 163 28.00 17.91 22.45
CA THR A 163 27.30 18.99 21.73
C THR A 163 26.42 19.83 22.68
N PRO A 164 25.94 21.03 22.28
CA PRO A 164 25.02 21.84 23.10
C PRO A 164 23.70 21.15 23.52
N LEU A 165 23.36 20.03 22.87
CA LEU A 165 22.23 19.17 23.22
C LEU A 165 22.61 18.01 24.15
N ASP A 166 23.86 18.00 24.65
CA ASP A 166 24.47 16.95 25.48
C ASP A 166 24.31 15.53 24.91
N LEU A 167 24.35 15.42 23.57
CA LEU A 167 24.17 14.15 22.88
C LEU A 167 25.31 13.18 23.24
N ASN A 168 24.93 11.97 23.64
CA ASN A 168 25.85 10.86 23.87
C ASN A 168 25.80 9.82 22.73
N THR A 169 26.59 8.76 22.83
CA THR A 169 26.62 7.71 21.80
C THR A 169 25.24 7.06 21.54
N PRO A 170 24.47 6.66 22.57
CA PRO A 170 23.08 6.24 22.41
C PRO A 170 22.21 7.21 21.63
N ASP A 171 22.37 8.53 21.82
CA ASP A 171 21.62 9.51 21.05
C ASP A 171 21.93 9.39 19.57
N HIS A 172 23.18 9.25 19.16
CA HIS A 172 23.51 9.07 17.74
C HIS A 172 22.84 7.82 17.15
N VAL A 173 22.83 6.70 17.88
CA VAL A 173 22.12 5.49 17.45
C VAL A 173 20.62 5.76 17.28
N LEU A 174 20.00 6.47 18.22
CA LEU A 174 18.58 6.86 18.11
C LEU A 174 18.31 7.67 16.83
N HIS A 175 19.16 8.66 16.51
CA HIS A 175 19.03 9.43 15.28
C HIS A 175 19.15 8.53 14.04
N GLY A 176 20.09 7.58 14.04
CA GLY A 176 20.22 6.60 12.96
C GLY A 176 18.97 5.72 12.77
N VAL A 177 18.37 5.26 13.87
CA VAL A 177 17.12 4.49 13.83
C VAL A 177 15.95 5.33 13.31
N LEU A 178 15.82 6.59 13.77
CA LEU A 178 14.78 7.50 13.31
C LEU A 178 14.93 7.88 11.82
N PHE A 179 16.17 8.01 11.35
CA PHE A 179 16.47 8.14 9.92
C PHE A 179 15.93 6.93 9.16
N LEU A 180 16.31 5.72 9.56
CA LEU A 180 15.92 4.50 8.86
C LEU A 180 14.41 4.31 8.83
N LEU A 181 13.74 4.59 9.96
CA LEU A 181 12.28 4.49 10.07
C LEU A 181 11.58 5.53 9.17
N GLY A 182 12.07 6.77 9.14
CA GLY A 182 11.58 7.83 8.26
C GLY A 182 11.79 7.49 6.78
N PHE A 183 12.94 6.92 6.44
CA PHE A 183 13.26 6.51 5.07
C PHE A 183 12.36 5.37 4.60
N ILE A 184 12.20 4.30 5.39
CA ILE A 184 11.33 3.17 5.06
C ILE A 184 9.88 3.62 4.90
N THR A 185 9.36 4.42 5.84
CA THR A 185 7.99 4.94 5.76
C THR A 185 7.79 5.89 4.59
N MET A 186 8.81 6.69 4.23
CA MET A 186 8.80 7.51 3.02
C MET A 186 8.70 6.65 1.76
N MET A 187 9.50 5.58 1.65
CA MET A 187 9.47 4.65 0.52
C MET A 187 8.11 3.98 0.39
N ILE A 188 7.58 3.44 1.49
CA ILE A 188 6.25 2.82 1.53
C ILE A 188 5.17 3.82 1.09
N SER A 189 5.23 5.06 1.61
CA SER A 189 4.26 6.10 1.28
C SER A 189 4.34 6.59 -0.17
N SER A 190 5.50 6.40 -0.81
CA SER A 190 5.77 6.82 -2.20
C SER A 190 5.52 5.72 -3.23
N ALA A 191 5.42 4.45 -2.83
CA ALA A 191 5.06 3.37 -3.72
C ALA A 191 3.63 3.62 -4.27
N ARG A 192 3.55 4.00 -5.56
CA ARG A 192 2.31 3.93 -6.31
C ARG A 192 2.30 2.59 -7.02
N ILE A 193 1.41 1.69 -6.59
CA ILE A 193 1.03 0.58 -7.45
C ILE A 193 0.21 1.23 -8.56
N VAL A 194 0.83 1.44 -9.71
CA VAL A 194 0.08 1.70 -10.94
C VAL A 194 -0.45 0.34 -11.31
N GLU A 195 -1.66 0.03 -10.84
CA GLU A 195 -2.38 -1.09 -11.43
C GLU A 195 -2.52 -0.76 -12.92
N PRO A 196 -2.02 -1.63 -13.83
CA PRO A 196 -2.32 -1.44 -15.23
C PRO A 196 -3.85 -1.30 -15.33
N PRO A 197 -4.36 -0.32 -16.10
CA PRO A 197 -5.80 -0.22 -16.32
C PRO A 197 -6.26 -1.62 -16.69
N PRO A 198 -7.33 -2.15 -16.06
CA PRO A 198 -7.79 -3.52 -16.27
C PRO A 198 -7.88 -3.70 -17.78
N GLY A 199 -6.87 -4.37 -18.33
CA GLY A 199 -6.89 -4.75 -19.72
C GLY A 199 -8.10 -5.65 -19.85
N PRO A 200 -8.77 -5.67 -21.01
CA PRO A 200 -9.61 -6.82 -21.29
C PRO A 200 -8.73 -8.04 -21.00
N ASP A 201 -9.17 -8.90 -20.08
CA ASP A 201 -8.55 -10.21 -19.90
C ASP A 201 -8.24 -10.75 -21.31
N PRO A 202 -7.09 -11.42 -21.53
CA PRO A 202 -6.83 -12.04 -22.82
C PRO A 202 -8.07 -12.85 -23.16
N TYR A 203 -8.78 -12.40 -24.21
CA TYR A 203 -10.12 -12.86 -24.54
C TYR A 203 -10.14 -14.39 -24.43
N PRO A 204 -10.97 -15.00 -23.55
CA PRO A 204 -11.17 -16.45 -23.56
C PRO A 204 -11.82 -16.92 -24.88
N ASP A 205 -12.17 -15.97 -25.76
CA ASP A 205 -12.75 -16.20 -27.08
C ASP A 205 -11.79 -15.80 -28.21
N ALA A 206 -10.47 -15.74 -27.97
CA ALA A 206 -9.53 -16.00 -29.06
C ALA A 206 -9.72 -17.47 -29.45
N VAL A 207 -10.81 -17.74 -30.17
CA VAL A 207 -11.04 -18.93 -30.95
C VAL A 207 -9.75 -19.07 -31.75
N GLU A 208 -8.93 -20.05 -31.38
CA GLU A 208 -7.88 -20.53 -32.26
C GLU A 208 -8.60 -20.83 -33.56
N ASP A 209 -8.34 -20.03 -34.60
CA ASP A 209 -8.86 -20.29 -35.94
C ASP A 209 -8.51 -21.74 -36.26
N ASP A 210 -9.52 -22.60 -36.20
CA ASP A 210 -9.38 -24.00 -36.52
C ASP A 210 -8.93 -24.04 -37.98
N PRO A 211 -7.70 -24.48 -38.28
CA PRO A 211 -7.18 -24.50 -39.64
C PRO A 211 -7.92 -25.52 -40.53
N THR A 212 -8.96 -26.17 -40.00
CA THR A 212 -9.80 -27.13 -40.72
C THR A 212 -11.11 -26.57 -41.26
N GLU A 213 -11.36 -25.25 -41.25
CA GLU A 213 -12.44 -24.68 -42.08
C GLU A 213 -12.04 -24.69 -43.58
N VAL A 214 -12.08 -25.91 -44.10
CA VAL A 214 -11.95 -26.31 -45.49
C VAL A 214 -13.01 -25.58 -46.31
N THR A 215 -12.53 -24.63 -47.10
CA THR A 215 -13.00 -24.29 -48.45
C THR A 215 -14.32 -24.96 -48.84
N ARG A 216 -15.46 -24.34 -48.52
CA ARG A 216 -16.72 -24.65 -49.21
C ARG A 216 -16.66 -23.95 -50.58
N PRO A 217 -16.56 -24.67 -51.71
CA PRO A 217 -16.59 -24.04 -53.02
C PRO A 217 -17.97 -23.40 -53.23
N ALA A 218 -17.96 -22.15 -53.68
CA ALA A 218 -19.15 -21.43 -54.09
C ALA A 218 -19.94 -22.27 -55.10
N GLY A 219 -21.12 -22.73 -54.67
CA GLY A 219 -22.06 -23.46 -55.51
C GLY A 219 -22.46 -22.61 -56.71
N HIS A 220 -21.98 -23.05 -57.87
CA HIS A 220 -22.44 -22.66 -59.19
C HIS A 220 -23.96 -22.84 -59.27
N SER A 221 -24.70 -21.74 -59.48
CA SER A 221 -26.15 -21.78 -59.72
C SER A 221 -26.38 -21.94 -61.24
N PRO A 222 -26.87 -23.09 -61.73
CA PRO A 222 -27.13 -23.31 -63.15
C PRO A 222 -28.60 -23.05 -63.47
N GLY A 223 -28.84 -22.17 -64.44
CA GLY A 223 -30.00 -22.25 -65.33
C GLY A 223 -31.18 -21.34 -64.97
N ASP A 224 -31.30 -20.23 -65.71
CA ASP A 224 -32.60 -19.67 -66.06
C ASP A 224 -32.76 -19.65 -67.59
N PRO A 225 -33.57 -20.56 -68.18
CA PRO A 225 -33.87 -20.56 -69.60
C PRO A 225 -35.37 -20.27 -69.84
N ARG A 226 -35.79 -19.00 -69.85
CA ARG A 226 -37.07 -18.50 -70.43
C ARG A 226 -36.88 -17.02 -70.77
N GLY A 227 -37.20 -16.46 -71.94
CA GLY A 227 -37.91 -16.91 -73.12
C GLY A 227 -38.43 -15.64 -73.84
N ALA A 228 -38.42 -15.68 -75.18
CA ALA A 228 -39.10 -14.80 -76.14
C ALA A 228 -38.60 -13.34 -76.28
#